data_AF-A0A7V0T3W7-F1
#
_entry.id   AF-A0A7V0T3W7-F1
#
_cell.length_a   1.000
_cell.length_b   1.000
_cell.length_c   1.000
_cell.angle_alpha   90.00
_cell.angle_beta   90.00
_cell.angle_gamma   90.00
#
_symmetry.space_group_name_H-M   'P 1'
#
loop_
_entity.id
_entity.type
_entity.pdbx_description
1 polymer ?
#
loop_
_entity_poly.entity_id
_entity_poly.type
_entity_poly.pdbx_seq_one_letter_code
_entity_poly.pdbx_strand_id
1 'polypeptide(L)'
;MRKNLALMAVVLAVLFIATGCRNKPPLVPVRPTGPDSVALNVEAEYTSSTTDPNRDAVRYVFDWDDDSQDTTEYLASGALVTKAHTWTEVGTYALRVKAQDERGNWSADWSDALEVNAELDFGESYYEPFDSDVFASGSWSRTDSSVWVDIHHELLRIDPNFSYNDGAQTHSAFRLPLVVECKMKLVQGGSNYLLPNIHAVSPDSAELVDITYLSSLEHGWRFDGWTGSHTRRPSSEDEWFVVKAVLRREGGELFVRPADEASFSLVVSSEWNWPSSPVHIRLRQPWDARCEFDYVKVSFTGQNQTAGEEQTADHMGSWLGPK
;
A
#
# COMPACT_ATOMS: atom_id res chain seq x y z
N MET A 1 42.87 47.81 61.70
CA MET A 1 42.09 47.73 60.44
C MET A 1 42.29 46.41 59.66
N ARG A 2 42.66 45.27 60.28
CA ARG A 2 42.88 43.99 59.58
C ARG A 2 41.77 42.94 59.75
N LYS A 3 40.75 43.18 60.60
CA LYS A 3 39.69 42.19 60.88
C LYS A 3 38.48 42.25 59.94
N ASN A 4 38.30 43.32 59.15
CA ASN A 4 37.15 43.46 58.24
C ASN A 4 37.44 43.04 56.78
N LEU A 5 38.71 42.88 56.40
CA LEU A 5 39.10 42.53 55.02
C LEU A 5 38.95 41.02 54.74
N ALA A 6 39.24 40.17 55.73
CA ALA A 6 39.08 38.72 55.62
C ALA A 6 37.60 38.30 55.58
N LEU A 7 36.73 38.97 56.35
CA LEU A 7 35.28 38.70 56.32
C LEU A 7 34.65 39.19 55.00
N MET A 8 35.11 40.32 54.45
CA MET A 8 34.60 40.84 53.18
C MET A 8 35.08 40.02 51.97
N ALA A 9 36.28 39.43 52.02
CA ALA A 9 36.78 38.50 50.98
C ALA A 9 36.07 37.13 51.04
N VAL A 10 35.73 36.63 52.22
CA VAL A 10 34.91 35.41 52.38
C VAL A 10 33.47 35.67 51.97
N VAL A 11 32.90 36.85 52.26
CA VAL A 11 31.57 37.23 51.77
C VAL A 11 31.57 37.46 50.25
N LEU A 12 32.61 38.04 49.64
CA LEU A 12 32.72 38.15 48.18
C LEU A 12 32.93 36.78 47.49
N ALA A 13 33.69 35.86 48.11
CA ALA A 13 33.89 34.51 47.60
C ALA A 13 32.64 33.63 47.78
N VAL A 14 31.87 33.82 48.86
CA VAL A 14 30.59 33.13 49.08
C VAL A 14 29.46 33.74 48.24
N LEU A 15 29.51 35.04 47.91
CA LEU A 15 28.56 35.71 47.01
C LEU A 15 28.80 35.40 45.52
N PHE A 16 29.96 34.82 45.17
CA PHE A 16 30.25 34.31 43.82
C PHE A 16 29.97 32.79 43.65
N ILE A 17 29.58 32.07 44.70
CA ILE A 17 29.35 30.60 44.64
C ILE A 17 27.84 30.24 44.69
N ALA A 18 26.94 31.22 44.73
CA ALA A 18 25.48 30.98 44.80
C ALA A 18 24.68 31.48 43.59
N THR A 19 25.30 31.60 42.41
CA THR A 19 24.57 31.66 41.13
C THR A 19 24.88 30.42 40.31
N GLY A 20 24.57 29.24 40.88
CA GLY A 20 24.44 28.05 40.07
C GLY A 20 23.41 28.34 38.98
N CYS A 21 23.82 28.37 37.72
CA CYS A 21 22.89 28.37 36.59
C CYS A 21 22.00 27.14 36.77
N ARG A 22 20.78 27.35 37.29
CA ARG A 22 19.77 26.30 37.39
C ARG A 22 19.62 25.71 36.01
N ASN A 23 19.80 24.40 35.89
CA ASN A 23 19.70 23.76 34.58
C ASN A 23 18.29 23.97 34.03
N LYS A 24 18.21 24.36 32.78
CA LYS A 24 16.96 24.50 32.03
C LYS A 24 16.91 23.33 31.06
N PRO A 25 15.75 22.68 30.89
CA PRO A 25 15.63 21.61 29.92
C PRO A 25 15.87 22.12 28.49
N PRO A 26 16.15 21.22 27.54
CA PRO A 26 16.15 21.53 26.12
C PRO A 26 14.82 22.14 25.66
N LEU A 27 14.87 22.96 24.61
CA LEU A 27 13.67 23.38 23.93
C LEU A 27 12.98 22.18 23.26
N VAL A 28 11.68 22.29 23.01
CA VAL A 28 10.95 21.31 22.19
C VAL A 28 11.62 21.22 20.81
N PRO A 29 11.97 20.02 20.33
CA PRO A 29 12.56 19.86 19.01
C PRO A 29 11.69 20.41 17.89
N VAL A 30 12.32 20.84 16.80
CA VAL A 30 11.61 21.21 15.59
C VAL A 30 10.92 19.97 15.02
N ARG A 31 9.70 20.15 14.49
CA ARG A 31 8.96 19.11 13.76
C ARG A 31 9.89 18.38 12.78
N PRO A 32 9.89 17.03 12.77
CA PRO A 32 10.69 16.25 11.84
C PRO A 32 10.45 16.65 10.39
N THR A 33 11.51 16.60 9.57
CA THR A 33 11.45 16.85 8.13
C THR A 33 11.97 15.63 7.38
N GLY A 34 11.18 15.16 6.41
CA GLY A 34 11.43 13.99 5.56
C GLY A 34 10.21 13.75 4.66
N PRO A 35 10.16 12.64 3.92
CA PRO A 35 8.98 12.27 3.11
C PRO A 35 7.73 12.07 3.97
N ASP A 36 6.59 12.61 3.52
CA ASP A 36 5.26 12.42 4.13
C ASP A 36 4.48 11.26 3.50
N SER A 37 5.05 10.63 2.46
CA SER A 37 4.58 9.37 1.90
C SER A 37 5.76 8.46 1.60
N VAL A 38 5.67 7.21 2.04
CA VAL A 38 6.74 6.21 1.95
C VAL A 38 6.19 4.85 1.55
N ALA A 39 7.04 4.06 0.92
CA ALA A 39 6.77 2.68 0.58
C ALA A 39 7.03 1.76 1.79
N LEU A 40 6.18 0.74 2.01
CA LEU A 40 6.47 -0.30 3.00
C LEU A 40 7.77 -1.01 2.68
N ASN A 41 8.51 -1.37 3.73
CA ASN A 41 9.81 -2.05 3.64
C ASN A 41 10.90 -1.25 2.89
N VAL A 42 10.69 0.06 2.68
CA VAL A 42 11.69 0.98 2.14
C VAL A 42 12.12 1.94 3.23
N GLU A 43 13.43 2.04 3.42
CA GLU A 43 14.03 2.93 4.41
C GLU A 43 13.90 4.39 3.99
N ALA A 44 13.42 5.24 4.90
CA ALA A 44 13.29 6.69 4.70
C ALA A 44 13.99 7.46 5.83
N GLU A 45 14.66 8.55 5.47
CA GLU A 45 15.42 9.39 6.40
C GLU A 45 14.64 10.62 6.87
N TYR A 46 14.72 10.90 8.16
CA TYR A 46 14.07 12.02 8.83
C TYR A 46 15.06 12.81 9.68
N THR A 47 14.87 14.13 9.66
CA THR A 47 15.77 15.06 10.35
C THR A 47 15.05 15.93 11.37
N SER A 48 15.71 16.27 12.47
CA SER A 48 15.22 17.21 13.49
C SER A 48 16.41 17.89 14.19
N SER A 49 16.14 18.92 15.00
CA SER A 49 17.12 19.56 15.86
C SER A 49 16.45 20.32 17.01
N THR A 50 17.22 20.58 18.06
CA THR A 50 16.85 21.49 19.16
C THR A 50 18.10 22.12 19.78
N THR A 51 17.89 23.10 20.64
CA THR A 51 18.94 23.72 21.45
C THR A 51 18.61 23.62 22.93
N ASP A 52 19.62 23.36 23.74
CA ASP A 52 19.60 23.53 25.19
C ASP A 52 20.00 24.97 25.60
N PRO A 53 19.22 25.66 26.45
CA PRO A 53 19.52 27.03 26.90
C PRO A 53 20.81 27.18 27.71
N ASN A 54 21.25 26.11 28.38
CA ASN A 54 22.52 26.03 29.09
C ASN A 54 23.68 25.60 28.19
N ARG A 55 23.38 25.24 26.93
CA ARG A 55 24.30 24.68 25.93
C ARG A 55 24.83 23.30 26.33
N ASP A 56 24.10 22.61 27.19
CA ASP A 56 24.38 21.22 27.53
C ASP A 56 24.15 20.33 26.29
N ALA A 57 24.85 19.20 26.21
CA ALA A 57 24.64 18.24 25.12
C ALA A 57 23.24 17.61 25.21
N VAL A 58 22.64 17.32 24.06
CA VAL A 58 21.26 16.79 23.96
C VAL A 58 21.24 15.50 23.16
N ARG A 59 20.42 14.54 23.60
CA ARG A 59 20.04 13.37 22.80
C ARG A 59 18.59 13.44 22.38
N TYR A 60 18.26 12.79 21.29
CA TYR A 60 16.93 12.78 20.69
C TYR A 60 16.32 11.39 20.78
N VAL A 61 15.01 11.33 21.02
CA VAL A 61 14.17 10.14 20.88
C VAL A 61 13.21 10.39 19.74
N PHE A 62 13.28 9.57 18.69
CA PHE A 62 12.33 9.51 17.59
C PHE A 62 11.28 8.46 17.94
N ASP A 63 10.01 8.87 17.89
CA ASP A 63 8.85 8.00 18.08
C ASP A 63 8.17 7.83 16.72
N TRP A 64 8.25 6.62 16.17
CA TRP A 64 7.82 6.31 14.80
C TRP A 64 6.33 5.95 14.69
N ASP A 65 5.62 5.93 15.83
CA ASP A 65 4.18 5.64 15.95
C ASP A 65 3.79 4.21 15.53
N ASP A 66 4.75 3.28 15.58
CA ASP A 66 4.59 1.86 15.24
C ASP A 66 5.11 0.92 16.35
N ASP A 67 5.01 1.37 17.61
CA ASP A 67 5.61 0.76 18.80
C ASP A 67 7.15 0.72 18.83
N SER A 68 7.83 1.31 17.84
CA SER A 68 9.28 1.43 17.81
C SER A 68 9.76 2.86 18.09
N GLN A 69 10.95 2.95 18.70
CA GLN A 69 11.61 4.23 18.98
C GLN A 69 13.10 4.14 18.76
N ASP A 70 13.67 5.24 18.29
CA ASP A 70 15.11 5.41 18.10
C ASP A 70 15.67 6.45 19.04
N THR A 71 16.81 6.16 19.68
CA THR A 71 17.51 7.14 20.52
C THR A 71 18.90 7.43 19.96
N THR A 72 19.29 8.70 19.95
CA THR A 72 20.66 9.10 19.59
C THR A 72 21.60 9.05 20.78
N GLU A 73 22.89 9.15 20.50
CA GLU A 73 23.87 9.61 21.49
C GLU A 73 23.65 11.09 21.86
N TYR A 74 24.35 11.57 22.89
CA TYR A 74 24.37 12.99 23.22
C TYR A 74 25.21 13.76 22.21
N LEU A 75 24.60 14.74 21.59
CA LEU A 75 25.17 15.60 20.55
C LEU A 75 25.26 17.04 21.05
N ALA A 76 26.09 17.85 20.41
CA ALA A 76 26.17 19.26 20.74
C ALA A 76 24.80 19.95 20.59
N SER A 77 24.45 20.84 21.52
CA SER A 77 23.25 21.68 21.43
C SER A 77 23.18 22.39 20.06
N GLY A 78 22.04 22.25 19.37
CA GLY A 78 21.83 22.79 18.02
C GLY A 78 22.27 21.89 16.87
N ALA A 79 22.84 20.71 17.15
CA ALA A 79 23.19 19.75 16.10
C ALA A 79 21.94 19.22 15.38
N LEU A 80 22.00 19.16 14.05
CA LEU A 80 21.02 18.47 13.21
C LEU A 80 21.24 16.96 13.33
N VAL A 81 20.17 16.23 13.64
CA VAL A 81 20.16 14.76 13.69
C VAL A 81 19.43 14.21 12.47
N THR A 82 19.91 13.08 11.95
CA THR A 82 19.21 12.24 10.95
C THR A 82 19.00 10.84 11.51
N LYS A 83 17.82 10.28 11.33
CA LYS A 83 17.48 8.89 11.63
C LYS A 83 16.69 8.30 10.47
N ALA A 84 17.02 7.06 10.14
CA ALA A 84 16.32 6.28 9.12
C ALA A 84 15.32 5.34 9.79
N HIS A 85 14.17 5.11 9.13
CA HIS A 85 13.16 4.17 9.60
C HIS A 85 12.48 3.45 8.44
N THR A 86 11.89 2.29 8.73
CA THR A 86 11.13 1.48 7.78
C THR A 86 9.83 1.04 8.41
N TRP A 87 8.70 1.43 7.82
CA TRP A 87 7.38 0.91 8.22
C TRP A 87 7.06 -0.39 7.48
N THR A 88 6.49 -1.35 8.19
CA THR A 88 6.15 -2.69 7.65
C THR A 88 4.65 -2.92 7.47
N GLU A 89 3.81 -2.01 7.98
CA GLU A 89 2.35 -2.09 7.89
C GLU A 89 1.79 -0.83 7.23
N VAL A 90 0.67 -0.97 6.51
CA VAL A 90 0.00 0.19 5.89
C VAL A 90 -0.63 1.04 6.98
N GLY A 91 -0.42 2.35 6.93
CA GLY A 91 -0.98 3.25 7.93
C GLY A 91 -0.53 4.69 7.80
N THR A 92 -1.14 5.53 8.64
CA THR A 92 -0.68 6.90 8.87
C THR A 92 -0.03 6.97 10.24
N TYR A 93 1.21 7.47 10.29
CA TYR A 93 2.08 7.45 11.45
C TYR A 93 2.45 8.87 11.87
N ALA A 94 2.23 9.20 13.14
CA ALA A 94 2.50 10.52 13.70
C ALA A 94 3.95 10.63 14.21
N LEU A 95 4.92 10.69 13.29
CA LEU A 95 6.34 10.80 13.62
C LEU A 95 6.64 12.08 14.43
N ARG A 96 7.20 11.91 15.62
CA ARG A 96 7.54 13.02 16.54
C ARG A 96 8.86 12.78 17.27
N VAL A 97 9.47 13.86 17.75
CA VAL A 97 10.79 13.83 18.41
C VAL A 97 10.77 14.52 19.76
N LYS A 98 11.47 13.94 20.75
CA LYS A 98 11.71 14.54 22.07
C LYS A 98 13.21 14.62 22.36
N ALA A 99 13.63 15.58 23.17
CA ALA A 99 15.04 15.72 23.54
C ALA A 99 15.28 15.65 25.04
N GLN A 100 16.45 15.17 25.44
CA GLN A 100 16.92 15.13 26.82
C GLN A 100 18.34 15.72 26.92
N ASP A 101 18.59 16.54 27.93
CA ASP A 101 19.95 17.00 28.27
C ASP A 101 20.76 15.94 29.04
N GLU A 102 22.09 16.12 29.11
CA GLU A 102 23.00 15.23 29.83
C GLU A 102 22.76 15.16 31.35
N ARG A 103 21.96 16.08 31.90
CA ARG A 103 21.56 16.10 33.31
C ARG A 103 20.21 15.42 33.55
N GLY A 104 19.61 14.86 32.50
CA GLY A 104 18.41 14.05 32.54
C GLY A 104 17.10 14.81 32.39
N ASN A 105 17.10 16.13 32.14
CA ASN A 105 15.84 16.86 31.91
C ASN A 105 15.39 16.72 30.46
N TRP A 106 14.09 16.47 30.30
CA TRP A 106 13.43 16.38 29.01
C TRP A 106 12.89 17.73 28.56
N SER A 107 12.80 17.92 27.25
CA SER A 107 11.98 18.98 26.67
C SER A 107 10.56 18.94 27.22
N ALA A 108 9.94 20.11 27.31
CA ALA A 108 8.62 20.27 27.92
C ALA A 108 7.55 19.37 27.27
N ASP A 109 7.67 19.15 25.96
CA ASP A 109 6.81 18.27 25.19
C ASP A 109 7.60 17.59 24.04
N TRP A 110 6.91 16.72 23.31
CA TRP A 110 7.29 16.26 21.97
C TRP A 110 7.16 17.40 20.95
N SER A 111 7.87 17.28 19.82
CA SER A 111 7.65 18.15 18.67
C SER A 111 6.23 18.01 18.12
N ASP A 112 5.81 18.95 17.27
CA ASP A 112 4.69 18.69 16.35
C ASP A 112 4.98 17.43 15.53
N ALA A 113 3.92 16.70 15.17
CA ALA A 113 4.03 15.46 14.39
C ALA A 113 4.17 15.74 12.88
N LEU A 114 4.97 14.93 12.21
CA LEU A 114 4.91 14.74 10.77
C LEU A 114 4.04 13.50 10.52
N GLU A 115 2.86 13.70 9.91
CA GLU A 115 2.03 12.60 9.43
C GLU A 115 2.72 11.94 8.24
N VAL A 116 3.18 10.71 8.42
CA VAL A 116 3.80 9.89 7.37
C VAL A 116 2.80 8.83 6.94
N ASN A 117 2.45 8.82 5.66
CA ASN A 117 1.58 7.81 5.08
C ASN A 117 2.43 6.67 4.49
N ALA A 118 2.48 5.53 5.17
CA ALA A 118 3.17 4.35 4.68
C ALA A 118 2.20 3.48 3.87
N GLU A 119 2.51 3.34 2.58
CA GLU A 119 1.70 2.62 1.62
C GLU A 119 2.52 1.53 0.95
N LEU A 120 1.85 0.54 0.37
CA LEU A 120 2.52 -0.37 -0.54
C LEU A 120 2.99 0.39 -1.78
N ASP A 121 4.26 0.26 -2.13
CA ASP A 121 4.77 0.77 -3.41
C ASP A 121 4.62 -0.28 -4.50
N PHE A 122 3.77 0.04 -5.46
CA PHE A 122 3.43 -0.83 -6.59
C PHE A 122 4.19 -0.46 -7.87
N GLY A 123 5.12 0.50 -7.86
CA GLY A 123 6.00 0.79 -9.01
C GLY A 123 5.27 1.06 -10.34
N GLU A 124 4.10 1.71 -10.28
CA GLU A 124 3.13 1.98 -11.37
C GLU A 124 2.10 0.87 -11.68
N SER A 125 2.38 -0.39 -11.37
CA SER A 125 1.39 -1.48 -11.46
C SER A 125 1.76 -2.70 -10.62
N TYR A 126 0.77 -3.27 -9.94
CA TYR A 126 0.84 -4.62 -9.39
C TYR A 126 0.56 -5.64 -10.49
N TYR A 127 1.37 -6.70 -10.55
CA TYR A 127 1.21 -7.80 -11.49
C TYR A 127 1.46 -9.12 -10.76
N GLU A 128 0.45 -9.98 -10.77
CA GLU A 128 0.50 -11.32 -10.19
C GLU A 128 0.36 -12.35 -11.31
N PRO A 129 1.47 -12.98 -11.75
CA PRO A 129 1.45 -14.06 -12.73
C PRO A 129 1.22 -15.44 -12.13
N PHE A 130 1.14 -15.58 -10.80
CA PHE A 130 1.02 -16.88 -10.14
C PHE A 130 2.16 -17.87 -10.50
N ASP A 131 3.36 -17.36 -10.75
CA ASP A 131 4.59 -18.15 -11.00
C ASP A 131 5.24 -18.66 -9.69
N SER A 132 4.67 -18.28 -8.54
CA SER A 132 5.12 -18.63 -7.20
C SER A 132 3.94 -18.75 -6.24
N ASP A 133 4.15 -19.44 -5.11
CA ASP A 133 3.08 -19.68 -4.13
C ASP A 133 2.82 -18.41 -3.28
N VAL A 134 1.85 -17.62 -3.75
CA VAL A 134 1.38 -16.38 -3.10
C VAL A 134 0.76 -16.59 -1.71
N PHE A 135 0.38 -17.82 -1.37
CA PHE A 135 -0.15 -18.17 -0.05
C PHE A 135 0.99 -18.46 0.93
N ALA A 136 2.05 -19.11 0.45
CA ALA A 136 3.25 -19.35 1.25
C ALA A 136 4.01 -18.04 1.55
N SER A 137 4.02 -17.09 0.62
CA SER A 137 4.60 -15.75 0.87
C SER A 137 3.75 -14.88 1.81
N GLY A 138 2.49 -15.25 2.03
CA GLY A 138 1.52 -14.43 2.77
C GLY A 138 1.01 -13.22 1.99
N SER A 139 1.29 -13.12 0.68
CA SER A 139 0.82 -12.01 -0.16
C SER A 139 -0.70 -12.08 -0.42
N TRP A 140 -1.27 -13.29 -0.37
CA TRP A 140 -2.69 -13.56 -0.54
C TRP A 140 -3.23 -14.44 0.58
N SER A 141 -4.53 -14.34 0.82
CA SER A 141 -5.32 -15.32 1.59
C SER A 141 -6.14 -16.20 0.66
N ARG A 142 -6.49 -17.39 1.13
CA ARG A 142 -7.39 -18.33 0.45
C ARG A 142 -8.44 -18.87 1.40
N THR A 143 -9.60 -19.24 0.86
CA THR A 143 -10.69 -19.84 1.63
C THR A 143 -10.27 -21.15 2.28
N ASP A 144 -9.71 -22.08 1.49
CA ASP A 144 -9.20 -23.37 1.96
C ASP A 144 -8.23 -24.00 0.93
N SER A 145 -7.90 -25.28 1.09
CA SER A 145 -6.93 -25.99 0.23
C SER A 145 -7.41 -26.28 -1.20
N SER A 146 -8.69 -26.06 -1.53
CA SER A 146 -9.21 -26.15 -2.90
C SER A 146 -8.72 -25.01 -3.80
N VAL A 147 -8.21 -23.94 -3.18
CA VAL A 147 -7.61 -22.78 -3.84
C VAL A 147 -6.09 -22.89 -3.74
N TRP A 148 -5.41 -22.97 -4.88
CA TRP A 148 -3.97 -23.22 -4.91
C TRP A 148 -3.30 -22.67 -6.17
N VAL A 149 -1.99 -22.41 -6.08
CA VAL A 149 -1.18 -22.00 -7.23
C VAL A 149 -0.50 -23.22 -7.86
N ASP A 150 -0.75 -23.42 -9.14
CA ASP A 150 -0.02 -24.36 -9.99
C ASP A 150 1.19 -23.68 -10.60
N ILE A 151 2.28 -23.64 -9.84
CA ILE A 151 3.53 -22.97 -10.23
C ILE A 151 4.15 -23.51 -11.54
N HIS A 152 3.76 -24.72 -11.98
CA HIS A 152 4.26 -25.30 -13.22
C HIS A 152 3.54 -24.75 -14.46
N HIS A 153 2.31 -24.29 -14.29
CA HIS A 153 1.50 -23.71 -15.35
C HIS A 153 1.28 -22.21 -15.14
N GLU A 154 1.77 -21.64 -14.03
CA GLU A 154 1.63 -20.22 -13.68
C GLU A 154 0.14 -19.84 -13.55
N LEU A 155 -0.62 -20.66 -12.82
CA LEU A 155 -2.08 -20.49 -12.67
C LEU A 155 -2.51 -20.47 -11.21
N LEU A 156 -3.42 -19.57 -10.87
CA LEU A 156 -4.29 -19.78 -9.72
C LEU A 156 -5.43 -20.71 -10.12
N ARG A 157 -5.59 -21.81 -9.38
CA ARG A 157 -6.65 -22.81 -9.57
C ARG A 157 -7.60 -22.79 -8.39
N ILE A 158 -8.88 -22.96 -8.69
CA ILE A 158 -9.92 -23.25 -7.72
C ILE A 158 -10.64 -24.52 -8.17
N ASP A 159 -10.55 -25.56 -7.35
CA ASP A 159 -11.14 -26.87 -7.60
C ASP A 159 -12.44 -27.07 -6.81
N PRO A 160 -13.41 -27.83 -7.36
CA PRO A 160 -14.62 -28.18 -6.63
C PRO A 160 -14.32 -28.98 -5.36
N ASN A 161 -14.97 -28.63 -4.26
CA ASN A 161 -14.84 -29.31 -2.96
C ASN A 161 -16.17 -29.48 -2.22
N PHE A 162 -17.30 -29.32 -2.92
CA PHE A 162 -18.67 -29.29 -2.37
C PHE A 162 -18.97 -28.07 -1.49
N SER A 163 -18.14 -27.03 -1.56
CA SER A 163 -18.39 -25.71 -1.00
C SER A 163 -18.63 -24.71 -2.13
N TYR A 164 -19.28 -23.60 -1.78
CA TYR A 164 -19.49 -22.51 -2.73
C TYR A 164 -18.62 -21.32 -2.34
N ASN A 165 -18.26 -20.51 -3.34
CA ASN A 165 -17.58 -19.23 -3.17
C ASN A 165 -16.14 -19.33 -2.64
N ASP A 166 -15.45 -20.43 -2.93
CA ASP A 166 -14.02 -20.53 -2.66
C ASP A 166 -13.24 -19.54 -3.53
N GLY A 167 -12.17 -18.99 -2.97
CA GLY A 167 -11.47 -17.90 -3.62
C GLY A 167 -10.16 -17.53 -2.95
N ALA A 168 -9.49 -16.58 -3.58
CA ALA A 168 -8.27 -15.96 -3.11
C ALA A 168 -8.44 -14.44 -3.05
N GLN A 169 -7.78 -13.79 -2.10
CA GLN A 169 -7.81 -12.33 -1.95
C GLN A 169 -6.41 -11.77 -1.69
N THR A 170 -6.09 -10.66 -2.33
CA THR A 170 -4.87 -9.90 -2.09
C THR A 170 -4.85 -9.30 -0.68
N HIS A 171 -3.72 -9.34 0.03
CA HIS A 171 -3.52 -8.47 1.19
C HIS A 171 -3.13 -7.05 0.80
N SER A 172 -2.73 -6.84 -0.46
CA SER A 172 -2.51 -5.52 -1.02
C SER A 172 -3.80 -4.71 -1.07
N ALA A 173 -3.71 -3.45 -0.64
CA ALA A 173 -4.76 -2.46 -0.76
C ALA A 173 -4.41 -1.48 -1.89
N PHE A 174 -5.32 -1.31 -2.83
CA PHE A 174 -5.18 -0.45 -4.00
C PHE A 174 -6.00 0.83 -3.82
N ARG A 175 -5.53 1.93 -4.43
CA ARG A 175 -6.24 3.23 -4.43
C ARG A 175 -6.90 3.51 -5.78
N LEU A 176 -8.03 4.20 -5.74
CA LEU A 176 -8.67 4.70 -6.96
C LEU A 176 -7.98 5.98 -7.46
N PRO A 177 -8.03 6.28 -8.77
CA PRO A 177 -8.52 5.40 -9.84
C PRO A 177 -7.53 4.28 -10.19
N LEU A 178 -8.05 3.11 -10.52
CA LEU A 178 -7.25 1.96 -10.91
C LEU A 178 -7.88 1.21 -12.08
N VAL A 179 -7.06 0.43 -12.77
CA VAL A 179 -7.49 -0.52 -13.80
C VAL A 179 -7.12 -1.92 -13.35
N VAL A 180 -8.11 -2.78 -13.21
CA VAL A 180 -7.93 -4.23 -12.99
C VAL A 180 -8.02 -4.91 -14.34
N GLU A 181 -6.98 -5.63 -14.74
CA GLU A 181 -7.00 -6.55 -15.87
C GLU A 181 -6.75 -7.97 -15.35
N CYS A 182 -7.57 -8.92 -15.73
CA CYS A 182 -7.43 -10.30 -15.31
C CYS A 182 -7.80 -11.24 -16.45
N LYS A 183 -6.96 -12.25 -16.65
CA LYS A 183 -7.24 -13.33 -17.58
C LYS A 183 -7.73 -14.55 -16.80
N MET A 184 -8.94 -14.99 -17.14
CA MET A 184 -9.67 -16.01 -16.40
C MET A 184 -10.46 -16.94 -17.32
N LYS A 185 -10.78 -18.14 -16.83
CA LYS A 185 -11.71 -19.05 -17.48
C LYS A 185 -12.49 -19.88 -16.48
N LEU A 186 -13.69 -20.26 -16.89
CA LEU A 186 -14.42 -21.38 -16.32
C LEU A 186 -13.91 -22.66 -17.00
N VAL A 187 -13.40 -23.62 -16.23
CA VAL A 187 -12.96 -24.92 -16.75
C VAL A 187 -14.13 -25.91 -16.80
N GLN A 188 -14.90 -26.02 -15.71
CA GLN A 188 -16.01 -26.96 -15.63
C GLN A 188 -16.98 -26.61 -14.51
N GLY A 189 -18.28 -26.91 -14.71
CA GLY A 189 -19.27 -26.94 -13.61
C GLY A 189 -19.99 -25.61 -13.41
N GLY A 190 -19.77 -24.65 -14.30
CA GLY A 190 -20.50 -23.39 -14.32
C GLY A 190 -21.78 -23.52 -15.12
N SER A 191 -22.93 -23.55 -14.44
CA SER A 191 -24.23 -23.42 -15.09
C SER A 191 -24.26 -22.22 -16.03
N ASN A 192 -24.67 -22.44 -17.28
CA ASN A 192 -24.77 -21.40 -18.31
C ASN A 192 -23.49 -20.56 -18.50
N TYR A 193 -22.32 -21.20 -18.42
CA TYR A 193 -21.02 -20.57 -18.63
C TYR A 193 -20.74 -19.42 -17.66
N LEU A 194 -21.19 -19.53 -16.40
CA LEU A 194 -20.86 -18.53 -15.39
C LEU A 194 -19.35 -18.45 -15.21
N LEU A 195 -18.76 -17.33 -15.61
CA LEU A 195 -17.34 -17.11 -15.40
C LEU A 195 -17.04 -16.94 -13.90
N PRO A 196 -15.81 -17.23 -13.47
CA PRO A 196 -15.37 -16.82 -12.15
C PRO A 196 -15.52 -15.32 -11.93
N ASN A 197 -15.62 -14.94 -10.66
CA ASN A 197 -15.85 -13.56 -10.25
C ASN A 197 -14.54 -12.86 -9.93
N ILE A 198 -14.45 -11.61 -10.36
CA ILE A 198 -13.47 -10.64 -9.86
C ILE A 198 -14.24 -9.62 -9.03
N HIS A 199 -13.88 -9.51 -7.75
CA HIS A 199 -14.43 -8.51 -6.87
C HIS A 199 -13.39 -7.44 -6.55
N ALA A 200 -13.81 -6.18 -6.66
CA ALA A 200 -13.19 -5.10 -5.91
C ALA A 200 -13.89 -5.06 -4.54
N VAL A 201 -13.13 -5.17 -3.45
CA VAL A 201 -13.68 -5.15 -2.09
C VAL A 201 -13.09 -4.00 -1.28
N SER A 202 -13.89 -3.38 -0.43
CA SER A 202 -13.44 -2.33 0.50
C SER A 202 -12.58 -2.92 1.63
N PRO A 203 -11.93 -2.09 2.47
CA PRO A 203 -11.08 -2.60 3.56
C PRO A 203 -11.89 -3.31 4.65
N ASP A 204 -13.16 -2.92 4.83
CA ASP A 204 -14.13 -3.59 5.71
C ASP A 204 -14.79 -4.81 5.04
N SER A 205 -14.23 -5.29 3.93
CA SER A 205 -14.64 -6.50 3.20
C SER A 205 -16.01 -6.44 2.53
N ALA A 206 -16.59 -5.26 2.33
CA ALA A 206 -17.78 -5.10 1.51
C ALA A 206 -17.43 -5.27 0.02
N GLU A 207 -18.25 -6.03 -0.71
CA GLU A 207 -18.09 -6.18 -2.16
C GLU A 207 -18.57 -4.90 -2.86
N LEU A 208 -17.63 -4.14 -3.44
CA LEU A 208 -17.90 -2.85 -4.08
C LEU A 208 -18.34 -3.01 -5.53
N VAL A 209 -17.75 -3.97 -6.24
CA VAL A 209 -18.12 -4.37 -7.61
C VAL A 209 -17.91 -5.87 -7.75
N ASP A 210 -18.83 -6.52 -8.45
CA ASP A 210 -18.77 -7.90 -8.91
C ASP A 210 -18.70 -7.93 -10.44
N ILE A 211 -17.65 -8.55 -10.98
CA ILE A 211 -17.42 -8.71 -12.41
C ILE A 211 -17.46 -10.20 -12.75
N THR A 212 -18.41 -10.58 -13.60
CA THR A 212 -18.57 -11.94 -14.12
C THR A 212 -19.43 -11.92 -15.39
N TYR A 213 -19.74 -13.08 -15.95
CA TYR A 213 -20.66 -13.26 -17.07
C TYR A 213 -21.55 -14.47 -16.85
N LEU A 214 -22.86 -14.34 -17.08
CA LEU A 214 -23.82 -15.46 -17.08
C LEU A 214 -24.62 -15.50 -18.38
N SER A 215 -24.62 -16.64 -19.07
CA SER A 215 -25.39 -16.79 -20.32
C SER A 215 -26.88 -17.01 -20.06
N SER A 216 -27.67 -15.94 -20.04
CA SER A 216 -29.13 -16.04 -20.03
C SER A 216 -29.79 -14.80 -20.61
N LEU A 217 -31.10 -14.86 -20.87
CA LEU A 217 -31.89 -13.76 -21.42
C LEU A 217 -31.96 -12.52 -20.52
N GLU A 218 -31.80 -12.69 -19.20
CA GLU A 218 -31.98 -11.62 -18.22
C GLU A 218 -30.65 -11.13 -17.61
N HIS A 219 -29.54 -11.83 -17.87
CA HIS A 219 -28.25 -11.58 -17.20
C HIS A 219 -27.18 -11.03 -18.16
N GLY A 220 -26.24 -11.84 -18.69
CA GLY A 220 -25.11 -11.34 -19.48
C GLY A 220 -23.90 -10.97 -18.62
N TRP A 221 -23.11 -9.97 -19.03
CA TRP A 221 -22.02 -9.45 -18.22
C TRP A 221 -22.56 -8.74 -16.97
N ARG A 222 -21.81 -8.88 -15.87
CA ARG A 222 -22.06 -8.18 -14.62
C ARG A 222 -20.96 -7.16 -14.35
N PHE A 223 -21.36 -5.98 -13.89
CA PHE A 223 -20.46 -4.97 -13.37
C PHE A 223 -21.20 -4.21 -12.28
N ASP A 224 -21.11 -4.72 -11.04
CA ASP A 224 -22.03 -4.44 -9.92
C ASP A 224 -23.44 -5.01 -10.17
N GLY A 225 -24.12 -4.49 -11.19
CA GLY A 225 -25.40 -4.99 -11.72
C GLY A 225 -25.26 -5.85 -12.98
N TRP A 226 -26.29 -6.67 -13.26
CA TRP A 226 -26.40 -7.39 -14.53
C TRP A 226 -26.78 -6.43 -15.66
N THR A 227 -26.07 -6.53 -16.78
CA THR A 227 -26.16 -5.54 -17.88
C THR A 227 -27.11 -5.94 -19.01
N GLY A 228 -27.51 -7.21 -19.10
CA GLY A 228 -28.15 -7.79 -20.31
C GLY A 228 -27.17 -7.98 -21.48
N SER A 229 -25.91 -7.55 -21.36
CA SER A 229 -24.97 -7.51 -22.47
C SER A 229 -24.29 -8.85 -22.68
N HIS A 230 -24.21 -9.27 -23.94
CA HIS A 230 -23.47 -10.46 -24.39
C HIS A 230 -22.28 -10.10 -25.29
N THR A 231 -21.81 -8.84 -25.24
CA THR A 231 -20.63 -8.39 -25.98
C THR A 231 -19.46 -9.32 -25.73
N ARG A 232 -18.94 -9.98 -26.78
CA ARG A 232 -17.80 -10.91 -26.66
C ARG A 232 -17.96 -11.94 -25.52
N ARG A 233 -19.14 -12.55 -25.41
CA ARG A 233 -19.40 -13.60 -24.41
C ARG A 233 -18.59 -14.89 -24.65
N PRO A 234 -18.32 -15.69 -23.59
CA PRO A 234 -17.97 -17.09 -23.72
C PRO A 234 -18.98 -17.88 -24.54
N SER A 235 -18.45 -18.81 -25.34
CA SER A 235 -19.23 -19.73 -26.19
C SER A 235 -19.22 -21.17 -25.66
N SER A 236 -18.24 -21.52 -24.83
CA SER A 236 -18.15 -22.80 -24.13
C SER A 236 -17.44 -22.65 -22.78
N GLU A 237 -17.42 -23.73 -22.01
CA GLU A 237 -16.41 -23.89 -20.95
C GLU A 237 -15.01 -24.03 -21.59
N ASP A 238 -13.98 -23.86 -20.77
CA ASP A 238 -12.56 -23.93 -21.11
C ASP A 238 -12.08 -22.88 -22.15
N GLU A 239 -12.77 -21.73 -22.18
CA GLU A 239 -12.41 -20.58 -23.02
C GLU A 239 -11.78 -19.46 -22.16
N TRP A 240 -10.60 -18.99 -22.55
CA TRP A 240 -9.91 -17.90 -21.85
C TRP A 240 -10.48 -16.54 -22.25
N PHE A 241 -10.80 -15.74 -21.24
CA PHE A 241 -11.23 -14.35 -21.39
C PHE A 241 -10.32 -13.41 -20.63
N VAL A 242 -10.14 -12.22 -21.19
CA VAL A 242 -9.50 -11.12 -20.48
C VAL A 242 -10.54 -10.05 -20.20
N VAL A 243 -10.69 -9.74 -18.92
CA VAL A 243 -11.57 -8.69 -18.44
C VAL A 243 -10.73 -7.54 -17.92
N LYS A 244 -11.16 -6.33 -18.27
CA LYS A 244 -10.52 -5.07 -17.88
C LYS A 244 -11.57 -4.15 -17.31
N ALA A 245 -11.47 -3.85 -16.02
CA ALA A 245 -12.33 -2.92 -15.32
C ALA A 245 -11.55 -1.66 -14.97
N VAL A 246 -12.03 -0.51 -15.47
CA VAL A 246 -11.57 0.80 -15.01
C VAL A 246 -12.47 1.21 -13.85
N LEU A 247 -11.88 1.39 -12.67
CA LEU A 247 -12.60 1.67 -11.43
C LEU A 247 -12.25 3.07 -10.93
N ARG A 248 -13.28 3.87 -10.70
CA ARG A 248 -13.20 5.22 -10.13
C ARG A 248 -14.18 5.31 -8.96
N ARG A 249 -14.06 6.37 -8.16
CA ARG A 249 -14.94 6.58 -7.01
C ARG A 249 -16.41 6.73 -7.41
N GLU A 250 -16.65 7.38 -8.55
CA GLU A 250 -17.99 7.79 -8.99
C GLU A 250 -18.51 6.97 -10.19
N GLY A 251 -17.85 5.87 -10.52
CA GLY A 251 -18.21 5.05 -11.67
C GLY A 251 -17.03 4.30 -12.26
N GLY A 252 -17.27 3.66 -13.39
CA GLY A 252 -16.26 2.89 -14.08
C GLY A 252 -16.75 2.31 -15.38
N GLU A 253 -15.85 1.58 -16.04
CA GLU A 253 -16.10 0.97 -17.34
C GLU A 253 -15.59 -0.47 -17.34
N LEU A 254 -16.41 -1.37 -17.90
CA LEU A 254 -16.05 -2.77 -18.11
C LEU A 254 -15.72 -2.99 -19.59
N PHE A 255 -14.55 -3.54 -19.84
CA PHE A 255 -14.09 -3.96 -21.15
C PHE A 255 -13.74 -5.44 -21.12
N VAL A 256 -13.98 -6.14 -22.22
CA VAL A 256 -13.69 -7.58 -22.33
C VAL A 256 -13.12 -7.91 -23.70
N ARG A 257 -12.36 -9.00 -23.77
CA ARG A 257 -11.96 -9.65 -25.02
C ARG A 257 -11.76 -11.16 -24.80
N PRO A 258 -12.05 -12.01 -25.79
CA PRO A 258 -11.47 -13.34 -25.85
C PRO A 258 -9.94 -13.25 -25.82
N ALA A 259 -9.27 -14.21 -25.19
CA ALA A 259 -7.83 -14.12 -24.98
C ALA A 259 -7.00 -14.18 -26.27
N ASP A 260 -7.55 -14.80 -27.32
CA ASP A 260 -6.97 -14.90 -28.67
C ASP A 260 -7.22 -13.66 -29.55
N GLU A 261 -8.00 -12.70 -29.07
CA GLU A 261 -8.22 -11.40 -29.73
C GLU A 261 -7.37 -10.29 -29.09
N ALA A 262 -6.88 -9.35 -29.90
CA ALA A 262 -6.02 -8.27 -29.42
C ALA A 262 -6.78 -7.09 -28.80
N SER A 263 -8.02 -6.83 -29.23
CA SER A 263 -8.74 -5.58 -28.92
C SER A 263 -9.84 -5.79 -27.90
N PHE A 264 -9.89 -4.90 -26.91
CA PHE A 264 -10.97 -4.83 -25.93
C PHE A 264 -12.25 -4.23 -26.54
N SER A 265 -13.40 -4.78 -26.17
CA SER A 265 -14.72 -4.23 -26.46
C SER A 265 -15.33 -3.67 -25.18
N LEU A 266 -15.84 -2.43 -25.23
CA LEU A 266 -16.62 -1.86 -24.13
C LEU A 266 -17.91 -2.66 -23.94
N VAL A 267 -18.18 -3.09 -22.71
CA VAL A 267 -19.42 -3.76 -22.33
C VAL A 267 -20.42 -2.75 -21.79
N VAL A 268 -20.00 -1.96 -20.79
CA VAL A 268 -20.85 -1.02 -20.06
C VAL A 268 -20.01 0.08 -19.42
N SER A 269 -20.61 1.26 -19.27
CA SER A 269 -20.17 2.31 -18.37
C SER A 269 -21.22 2.46 -17.27
N SER A 270 -20.79 2.38 -16.01
CA SER A 270 -21.66 2.38 -14.84
C SER A 270 -21.33 3.55 -13.92
N GLU A 271 -22.33 4.08 -13.24
CA GLU A 271 -22.19 5.12 -12.23
C GLU A 271 -22.46 4.53 -10.84
N TRP A 272 -21.69 4.96 -9.85
CA TRP A 272 -21.87 4.61 -8.44
C TRP A 272 -21.25 5.71 -7.58
N ASN A 273 -21.26 5.54 -6.25
CA ASN A 273 -20.56 6.44 -5.35
C ASN A 273 -20.03 5.67 -4.14
N TRP A 274 -18.76 5.27 -4.19
CA TRP A 274 -18.16 4.48 -3.12
C TRP A 274 -17.66 5.35 -1.96
N PRO A 275 -17.88 4.92 -0.70
CA PRO A 275 -17.65 5.76 0.48
C PRO A 275 -16.17 6.01 0.80
N SER A 276 -15.24 5.16 0.38
CA SER A 276 -13.79 5.34 0.62
C SER A 276 -12.93 4.48 -0.33
N SER A 277 -11.60 4.61 -0.29
CA SER A 277 -10.65 3.81 -1.11
C SER A 277 -9.42 3.49 -0.27
N PRO A 278 -9.37 2.32 0.35
CA PRO A 278 -8.57 1.21 -0.18
C PRO A 278 -9.40 0.04 -0.74
N VAL A 279 -8.92 -0.60 -1.81
CA VAL A 279 -9.60 -1.67 -2.56
C VAL A 279 -8.72 -2.92 -2.58
N HIS A 280 -9.23 -4.08 -2.18
CA HIS A 280 -8.55 -5.36 -2.43
C HIS A 280 -9.16 -6.05 -3.66
N ILE A 281 -8.39 -6.93 -4.30
CA ILE A 281 -8.92 -7.78 -5.38
C ILE A 281 -9.16 -9.17 -4.81
N ARG A 282 -10.37 -9.69 -5.04
CA ARG A 282 -10.76 -11.05 -4.70
C ARG A 282 -11.18 -11.79 -5.95
N LEU A 283 -10.63 -12.97 -6.13
CA LEU A 283 -10.95 -13.92 -7.19
C LEU A 283 -11.75 -15.06 -6.58
N ARG A 284 -12.86 -15.46 -7.21
CA ARG A 284 -13.78 -16.43 -6.62
C ARG A 284 -14.37 -17.38 -7.66
N GLN A 285 -14.53 -18.64 -7.30
CA GLN A 285 -15.29 -19.58 -8.10
C GLN A 285 -16.81 -19.33 -8.00
N PRO A 286 -17.55 -19.47 -9.10
CA PRO A 286 -19.00 -19.49 -9.05
C PRO A 286 -19.49 -20.87 -8.66
N TRP A 287 -20.39 -20.95 -7.68
CA TRP A 287 -20.89 -22.24 -7.17
C TRP A 287 -19.71 -23.12 -6.73
N ASP A 288 -19.69 -24.39 -7.15
CA ASP A 288 -18.62 -25.38 -6.91
C ASP A 288 -17.94 -25.72 -8.25
N ALA A 289 -17.59 -24.68 -9.04
CA ALA A 289 -17.08 -24.82 -10.39
C ALA A 289 -15.55 -24.74 -10.45
N ARG A 290 -14.93 -25.58 -11.28
CA ARG A 290 -13.49 -25.52 -11.54
C ARG A 290 -13.15 -24.27 -12.35
N CYS A 291 -12.25 -23.44 -11.82
CA CYS A 291 -11.84 -22.18 -12.45
C CYS A 291 -10.32 -22.01 -12.46
N GLU A 292 -9.83 -21.27 -13.46
CA GLU A 292 -8.41 -20.93 -13.59
C GLU A 292 -8.25 -19.43 -13.86
N PHE A 293 -7.21 -18.85 -13.26
CA PHE A 293 -6.76 -17.49 -13.51
C PHE A 293 -5.29 -17.52 -13.89
N ASP A 294 -4.95 -16.84 -14.97
CA ASP A 294 -3.59 -16.76 -15.53
C ASP A 294 -2.83 -15.60 -14.87
N TYR A 295 -3.45 -14.43 -14.77
CA TYR A 295 -2.86 -13.32 -14.03
C TYR A 295 -3.92 -12.35 -13.49
N VAL A 296 -3.48 -11.52 -12.53
CA VAL A 296 -4.13 -10.27 -12.16
C VAL A 296 -3.14 -9.13 -12.29
N LYS A 297 -3.54 -8.09 -13.03
CA LYS A 297 -2.79 -6.84 -13.15
C LYS A 297 -3.63 -5.70 -12.61
N VAL A 298 -3.08 -4.93 -11.68
CA VAL A 298 -3.67 -3.68 -11.20
C VAL A 298 -2.73 -2.54 -11.57
N SER A 299 -3.20 -1.61 -12.37
CA SER A 299 -2.43 -0.41 -12.76
C SER A 299 -3.15 0.86 -12.34
N PHE A 300 -2.39 1.91 -12.05
CA PHE A 300 -2.96 3.18 -11.63
C PHE A 300 -3.09 4.10 -12.84
N THR A 301 -4.26 4.71 -13.02
CA THR A 301 -4.37 5.77 -14.04
C THR A 301 -3.82 7.05 -13.42
N GLY A 302 -2.57 7.40 -13.72
CA GLY A 302 -2.11 8.78 -13.53
C GLY A 302 -3.08 9.71 -14.26
N GLN A 303 -3.44 10.84 -13.65
CA GLN A 303 -4.16 11.89 -14.36
C GLN A 303 -3.28 12.46 -15.48
N ASN A 304 -3.30 11.79 -16.64
CA ASN A 304 -3.11 12.28 -18.00
C ASN A 304 -2.78 11.12 -18.94
N GLN A 305 -3.80 10.47 -19.48
CA GLN A 305 -3.75 10.00 -20.86
C GLN A 305 -4.91 10.65 -21.61
N THR A 306 -4.65 11.87 -22.10
CA THR A 306 -5.36 12.36 -23.27
C THR A 306 -5.16 11.36 -24.40
N ALA A 307 -6.27 10.96 -25.01
CA ALA A 307 -6.31 10.13 -26.20
C ALA A 307 -5.35 10.62 -27.29
N GLY A 308 -4.59 9.70 -27.86
CA GLY A 308 -3.80 9.90 -29.07
C GLY A 308 -2.36 9.44 -28.92
N GLU A 309 -2.12 8.16 -29.20
CA GLU A 309 -1.17 7.73 -30.25
C GLU A 309 -1.06 6.21 -30.24
N GLU A 310 -1.65 5.61 -31.27
CA GLU A 310 -1.41 4.26 -31.73
C GLU A 310 0.04 4.18 -32.22
N GLN A 311 0.95 3.63 -31.41
CA GLN A 311 2.27 3.23 -31.89
C GLN A 311 2.27 1.75 -32.27
N THR A 312 2.29 1.57 -33.59
CA THR A 312 2.46 0.35 -34.34
C THR A 312 3.67 -0.46 -33.86
N ALA A 313 3.44 -1.77 -33.78
CA ALA A 313 4.49 -2.77 -33.71
C ALA A 313 5.41 -2.67 -34.93
N ASP A 314 6.71 -2.50 -34.68
CA ASP A 314 7.76 -3.05 -35.52
C ASP A 314 9.09 -3.01 -34.74
N HIS A 315 9.56 -4.18 -34.31
CA HIS A 315 10.94 -4.57 -34.57
C HIS A 315 11.17 -6.04 -34.18
N MET A 316 11.12 -6.90 -35.20
CA MET A 316 12.02 -8.06 -35.27
C MET A 316 13.47 -7.57 -35.21
N GLY A 317 14.31 -8.24 -34.42
CA GLY A 317 15.74 -7.97 -34.33
C GLY A 317 16.47 -8.99 -33.46
N SER A 318 17.03 -10.00 -34.13
CA SER A 318 17.78 -11.15 -33.63
C SER A 318 19.02 -10.85 -32.76
N TRP A 319 19.25 -11.75 -31.79
CA TRP A 319 20.52 -12.40 -31.41
C TRP A 319 21.85 -11.78 -31.88
N LEU A 320 22.75 -11.51 -30.92
CA LEU A 320 24.08 -12.15 -30.76
C LEU A 320 24.80 -11.55 -29.53
N GLY A 321 25.20 -12.39 -28.57
CA GLY A 321 26.05 -12.00 -27.44
C GLY A 321 27.55 -11.98 -27.79
N PRO A 322 28.42 -11.34 -26.98
CA PRO A 322 29.85 -11.36 -27.21
C PRO A 322 30.59 -12.44 -26.39
N LYS A 323 31.74 -12.82 -26.95
CA LYS A 323 32.75 -13.76 -26.45
C LYS A 323 33.43 -13.33 -25.16
#